data_AF-A0A2D6NB44-F1
#
_entry.id   AF-A0A2D6NB44-F1
#
_cell.length_a   1.000
_cell.length_b   1.000
_cell.length_c   1.000
_cell.angle_alpha   90.00
_cell.angle_beta   90.00
_cell.angle_gamma   90.00
#
_symmetry.space_group_name_H-M   'P 1'
#
loop_
_entity.id
_entity.type
_entity.pdbx_description
1 polymer ?
#
loop_
_entity_poly.entity_id
_entity_poly.type
_entity_poly.pdbx_seq_one_letter_code
_entity_poly.pdbx_strand_id
1 'polypeptide(L)'
;MEKKGIIIILVLAIIIVLGVFIWSFLRIDLSPDVGRGEIEECKTLKYNGEGKIDIVFLSDGGTAKKYSDYLLNIDPFKENTEDFNFYYVDDYEPECEFYKDIALLCYNKEVVKKAGSCPNDYVVVVREEKSNIRSSSYMNVMSLNSKHKLNVFPHEFGHAFASFAEEYVPGNIPKNAKNCVAECADFQGEEEGCFEGCSKTNRIRSVNNGVMRSLSSDDFGDFNEKILQERIDESLGKQGGSITGRVGEVFTECVDQEYYLLTLEKTSEGIVEKKKNLEVGCLPALSTGSYSYSFLGAEGGGNFDPENLFTVVEDDSGETGGETYSYLGEFLLPVPIVDGAEVLRIDDGAGIVLEVNLLDVDARACRI
;
A
#
# COMPACT_ATOMS: atom_id res chain seq x y z
N MET A 1 18.97 12.45 -74.60
CA MET A 1 17.97 11.65 -73.87
C MET A 1 18.43 11.21 -72.48
N GLU A 2 19.73 11.19 -72.17
CA GLU A 2 20.27 10.68 -70.89
C GLU A 2 19.88 11.51 -69.65
N LYS A 3 19.79 12.84 -69.75
CA LYS A 3 19.46 13.69 -68.58
C LYS A 3 18.06 13.45 -68.01
N LYS A 4 17.09 13.04 -68.84
CA LYS A 4 15.72 12.76 -68.38
C LYS A 4 15.64 11.45 -67.57
N GLY A 5 16.44 10.45 -67.92
CA GLY A 5 16.50 9.18 -67.20
C GLY A 5 17.06 9.34 -65.78
N ILE A 6 18.13 10.13 -65.64
CA ILE A 6 18.77 10.39 -64.34
C ILE A 6 17.80 11.11 -63.38
N ILE A 7 17.03 12.08 -63.86
CA ILE A 7 16.04 12.80 -63.04
C ILE A 7 14.94 11.86 -62.53
N ILE A 8 14.44 10.97 -63.37
CA ILE A 8 13.39 10.00 -62.97
C ILE A 8 13.91 9.05 -61.88
N ILE A 9 15.15 8.56 -62.02
CA ILE A 9 15.77 7.68 -61.02
C ILE A 9 15.96 8.41 -59.67
N LEU A 10 16.39 9.68 -59.69
CA LEU A 10 16.55 10.49 -58.50
C LEU A 10 15.22 10.74 -57.77
N VAL A 11 14.14 11.02 -58.51
CA VAL A 11 12.81 11.22 -57.93
C VAL A 11 12.28 9.94 -57.28
N LEU A 12 12.45 8.79 -57.94
CA LEU A 12 12.06 7.49 -57.37
C LEU A 12 12.86 7.17 -56.09
N ALA A 13 14.17 7.43 -56.09
CA ALA A 13 15.00 7.24 -54.90
C ALA A 13 14.54 8.11 -53.72
N ILE A 14 14.20 9.38 -53.97
CA ILE A 14 13.67 10.29 -52.95
C ILE A 14 12.33 9.80 -52.40
N ILE A 15 11.42 9.33 -53.27
CA ILE A 15 10.13 8.78 -52.85
C ILE A 15 10.32 7.53 -51.98
N ILE A 16 11.26 6.66 -52.32
CA ILE A 16 11.57 5.46 -51.51
C ILE A 16 12.13 5.86 -50.15
N VAL A 17 13.07 6.82 -50.10
CA VAL A 17 13.65 7.30 -48.83
C VAL A 17 12.57 7.95 -47.95
N LEU A 18 11.70 8.79 -48.52
CA LEU A 18 10.56 9.38 -47.81
C LEU A 18 9.57 8.30 -47.36
N GLY A 19 9.30 7.30 -48.20
CA GLY A 19 8.42 6.17 -47.85
C GLY A 19 8.96 5.35 -46.69
N VAL A 20 10.26 5.05 -46.67
CA VAL A 20 10.93 4.37 -45.56
C VAL A 20 10.95 5.24 -44.30
N PHE A 21 11.20 6.54 -44.45
CA PHE A 21 11.20 7.47 -43.32
C PHE A 21 9.81 7.59 -42.69
N ILE A 22 8.76 7.79 -43.51
CA ILE A 22 7.36 7.85 -43.07
C ILE A 22 6.94 6.51 -42.48
N TRP A 23 7.29 5.38 -43.10
CA TRP A 23 6.97 4.05 -42.56
C TRP A 23 7.67 3.79 -41.22
N SER A 24 8.93 4.21 -41.09
CA SER A 24 9.66 4.14 -39.82
C SER A 24 9.05 5.06 -38.77
N PHE A 25 8.59 6.26 -39.15
CA PHE A 25 7.96 7.22 -38.22
C PHE A 25 6.54 6.78 -37.80
N LEU A 26 5.79 6.17 -38.71
CA LEU A 26 4.47 5.59 -38.44
C LEU A 26 4.54 4.25 -37.68
N ARG A 27 5.71 3.61 -37.65
CA ARG A 27 6.01 2.42 -36.83
C ARG A 27 6.76 2.75 -35.54
N ILE A 28 7.03 4.03 -35.26
CA ILE A 28 7.23 4.41 -33.87
C ILE A 28 5.85 4.19 -33.27
N ASP A 29 5.65 3.04 -32.63
CA ASP A 29 4.47 2.78 -31.82
C ASP A 29 4.37 3.97 -30.85
N LEU A 30 3.46 4.89 -31.19
CA LEU A 30 3.17 6.08 -30.39
C LEU A 30 2.36 5.72 -29.16
N SER A 31 1.90 4.46 -29.07
CA SER A 31 1.57 3.88 -27.78
C SER A 31 2.85 3.91 -26.97
N PRO A 32 2.91 4.66 -25.85
CA PRO A 32 4.02 4.53 -24.94
C PRO A 32 4.21 3.03 -24.72
N ASP A 33 5.46 2.56 -24.80
CA ASP A 33 5.82 1.28 -24.22
C ASP A 33 5.47 1.44 -22.74
N VAL A 34 4.22 1.14 -22.40
CA VAL A 34 3.66 1.23 -21.04
C VAL A 34 4.53 0.26 -20.33
N GLY A 35 5.50 0.79 -19.58
CA GLY A 35 6.71 0.08 -19.23
C GLY A 35 6.36 -1.21 -18.52
N ARG A 36 6.20 -2.27 -19.33
CA ARG A 36 6.23 -3.68 -18.95
C ARG A 36 7.68 -3.93 -18.59
N GLY A 37 8.15 -3.22 -17.56
CA GLY A 37 9.30 -3.65 -16.80
C GLY A 37 9.03 -5.10 -16.44
N GLU A 38 10.09 -5.90 -16.43
CA GLU A 38 10.00 -7.32 -16.09
C GLU A 38 9.19 -7.43 -14.78
N ILE A 39 7.95 -7.92 -14.93
CA ILE A 39 7.07 -8.26 -13.82
C ILE A 39 7.74 -9.48 -13.19
N GLU A 40 7.93 -9.44 -11.89
CA GLU A 40 8.61 -10.52 -11.18
C GLU A 40 7.73 -11.77 -11.15
N GLU A 41 8.32 -12.94 -10.94
CA GLU A 41 7.55 -14.17 -10.82
C GLU A 41 6.77 -14.17 -9.49
N CYS A 42 5.46 -13.88 -9.55
CA CYS A 42 4.59 -13.99 -8.39
C CYS A 42 4.40 -15.45 -7.97
N LYS A 43 4.84 -15.81 -6.76
CA LYS A 43 4.69 -17.16 -6.22
C LYS A 43 3.61 -17.19 -5.15
N THR A 44 2.78 -18.23 -5.20
CA THR A 44 1.69 -18.43 -4.24
C THR A 44 2.16 -19.28 -3.07
N LEU A 45 2.01 -18.77 -1.86
CA LEU A 45 2.26 -19.53 -0.63
C LEU A 45 0.98 -20.19 -0.10
N LYS A 46 -0.13 -19.44 -0.06
CA LYS A 46 -1.47 -19.94 0.32
C LYS A 46 -2.52 -19.20 -0.50
N TYR A 47 -3.47 -19.93 -1.08
CA TYR A 47 -4.57 -19.35 -1.84
C TYR A 47 -5.90 -20.00 -1.44
N ASN A 48 -6.79 -19.20 -0.85
CA ASN A 48 -8.10 -19.61 -0.34
C ASN A 48 -9.26 -19.07 -1.20
N GLY A 49 -8.96 -18.54 -2.39
CA GLY A 49 -9.93 -18.10 -3.38
C GLY A 49 -9.84 -16.61 -3.71
N GLU A 50 -10.71 -16.18 -4.62
CA GLU A 50 -10.85 -14.78 -5.01
C GLU A 50 -11.54 -13.96 -3.92
N GLY A 51 -11.27 -12.64 -3.91
CA GLY A 51 -11.91 -11.70 -2.99
C GLY A 51 -11.50 -11.87 -1.53
N LYS A 52 -10.39 -12.55 -1.26
CA LYS A 52 -9.77 -12.65 0.07
C LYS A 52 -8.85 -11.44 0.32
N ILE A 53 -8.28 -11.36 1.52
CA ILE A 53 -7.28 -10.34 1.84
C ILE A 53 -5.93 -10.84 1.33
N ASP A 54 -5.34 -10.13 0.39
CA ASP A 54 -4.11 -10.54 -0.28
C ASP A 54 -2.89 -9.91 0.39
N ILE A 55 -1.97 -10.72 0.90
CA ILE A 55 -0.71 -10.24 1.50
C ILE A 55 0.46 -10.75 0.67
N VAL A 56 1.27 -9.84 0.14
CA VAL A 56 2.49 -10.18 -0.62
C VAL A 56 3.75 -9.90 0.20
N PHE A 57 4.65 -10.87 0.22
CA PHE A 57 5.97 -10.73 0.82
C PHE A 57 7.02 -10.47 -0.26
N LEU A 58 7.81 -9.40 -0.11
CA LEU A 58 9.04 -9.20 -0.88
C LEU A 58 10.21 -9.78 -0.07
N SER A 59 10.33 -11.11 -0.11
CA SER A 59 11.31 -11.91 0.62
C SER A 59 11.35 -13.35 0.07
N ASP A 60 12.32 -14.16 0.50
CA ASP A 60 12.33 -15.58 0.17
C ASP A 60 11.10 -16.33 0.73
N GLY A 61 10.72 -17.44 0.07
CA GLY A 61 9.53 -18.19 0.44
C GLY A 61 9.57 -18.81 1.86
N GLY A 62 10.75 -19.08 2.42
CA GLY A 62 10.90 -19.57 3.79
C GLY A 62 10.57 -18.48 4.81
N THR A 63 11.09 -17.27 4.58
CA THR A 63 10.77 -16.08 5.37
C THR A 63 9.29 -15.72 5.27
N ALA A 64 8.74 -15.66 4.06
CA ALA A 64 7.31 -15.40 3.84
C ALA A 64 6.42 -16.41 4.59
N LYS A 65 6.77 -17.70 4.52
CA LYS A 65 6.04 -18.75 5.25
C LYS A 65 6.12 -18.58 6.76
N LYS A 66 7.30 -18.28 7.30
CA LYS A 66 7.49 -18.07 8.74
C LYS A 66 6.59 -16.96 9.29
N TYR A 67 6.52 -15.82 8.61
CA TYR A 67 5.73 -14.67 9.05
C TYR A 67 4.22 -14.86 8.84
N SER A 68 3.81 -15.41 7.70
CA SER A 68 2.39 -15.71 7.46
C SER A 68 1.85 -16.77 8.42
N ASP A 69 2.59 -17.87 8.65
CA ASP A 69 2.21 -18.88 9.66
C ASP A 69 2.06 -18.23 11.05
N TYR A 70 2.96 -17.29 11.41
CA TYR A 70 2.90 -16.61 12.70
C TYR A 70 1.64 -15.74 12.85
N LEU A 71 1.34 -14.90 11.86
CA LEU A 71 0.14 -14.08 11.85
C LEU A 71 -1.13 -14.94 11.98
N LEU A 72 -1.21 -16.04 11.23
CA LEU A 72 -2.35 -16.96 11.25
C LEU A 72 -2.46 -17.81 12.53
N ASN A 73 -1.53 -17.69 13.47
CA ASN A 73 -1.64 -18.32 14.80
C ASN A 73 -2.16 -17.35 15.88
N ILE A 74 -2.41 -16.08 15.51
CA ILE A 74 -2.89 -15.02 16.41
C ILE A 74 -4.37 -14.75 16.12
N ASP A 75 -5.17 -14.58 17.15
CA ASP A 75 -6.59 -14.24 17.00
C ASP A 75 -6.74 -12.74 16.61
N PRO A 76 -7.73 -12.38 15.78
CA PRO A 76 -8.75 -13.24 15.17
C PRO A 76 -8.28 -13.92 13.87
N PHE A 77 -7.07 -13.67 13.39
CA PHE A 77 -6.59 -14.21 12.09
C PHE A 77 -6.58 -15.74 12.06
N LYS A 78 -6.32 -16.36 13.21
CA LYS A 78 -6.36 -17.81 13.43
C LYS A 78 -7.75 -18.41 13.24
N GLU A 79 -8.82 -17.69 13.53
CA GLU A 79 -10.19 -18.14 13.23
C GLU A 79 -10.60 -17.85 11.79
N ASN A 80 -9.89 -16.92 11.13
CA ASN A 80 -10.19 -16.44 9.78
C ASN A 80 -9.11 -16.85 8.76
N THR A 81 -8.43 -17.99 8.95
CA THR A 81 -7.29 -18.36 8.07
C THR A 81 -7.65 -18.50 6.60
N GLU A 82 -8.91 -18.81 6.30
CA GLU A 82 -9.44 -18.99 4.95
C GLU A 82 -9.84 -17.66 4.29
N ASP A 83 -9.71 -16.54 5.02
CA ASP A 83 -10.02 -15.21 4.54
C ASP A 83 -8.77 -14.44 4.04
N PHE A 84 -7.60 -15.08 4.04
CA PHE A 84 -6.33 -14.50 3.59
C PHE A 84 -5.68 -15.32 2.48
N ASN A 85 -5.10 -14.64 1.49
CA ASN A 85 -4.15 -15.21 0.54
C ASN A 85 -2.75 -14.68 0.85
N PHE A 86 -1.74 -15.51 0.60
CA PHE A 86 -0.36 -15.17 0.81
C PHE A 86 0.46 -15.45 -0.43
N TYR A 87 1.20 -14.44 -0.87
CA TYR A 87 2.07 -14.48 -2.03
C TYR A 87 3.48 -14.06 -1.63
N TYR A 88 4.46 -14.37 -2.47
CA TYR A 88 5.81 -13.86 -2.31
C TYR A 88 6.53 -13.66 -3.64
N VAL A 89 7.52 -12.79 -3.61
CA VAL A 89 8.45 -12.46 -4.70
C VAL A 89 9.86 -12.56 -4.12
N ASP A 90 10.68 -13.47 -4.66
CA ASP A 90 12.00 -13.85 -4.10
C ASP A 90 13.19 -13.52 -5.02
N ASP A 91 12.94 -13.04 -6.24
CA ASP A 91 13.89 -12.59 -7.25
C ASP A 91 14.17 -11.08 -7.19
N TYR A 92 13.52 -10.36 -6.26
CA TYR A 92 13.67 -8.93 -6.04
C TYR A 92 14.27 -8.62 -4.67
N GLU A 93 15.29 -7.76 -4.63
CA GLU A 93 15.82 -7.17 -3.39
C GLU A 93 15.36 -5.71 -3.28
N PRO A 94 14.42 -5.39 -2.37
CA PRO A 94 13.92 -4.04 -2.20
C PRO A 94 15.00 -3.05 -1.74
N GLU A 95 15.11 -1.93 -2.45
CA GLU A 95 15.83 -0.77 -1.94
C GLU A 95 14.99 -0.11 -0.85
N CYS A 96 15.53 -0.01 0.37
CA CYS A 96 14.88 0.67 1.49
C CYS A 96 15.81 1.77 2.02
N GLU A 97 15.21 2.84 2.53
CA GLU A 97 15.94 3.91 3.19
C GLU A 97 15.88 3.78 4.71
N PHE A 98 16.79 4.48 5.40
CA PHE A 98 16.75 4.62 6.85
C PHE A 98 16.11 5.95 7.23
N TYR A 99 14.82 5.90 7.59
CA TYR A 99 14.12 7.10 8.04
C TYR A 99 14.73 7.59 9.35
N LYS A 100 15.26 8.82 9.33
CA LYS A 100 15.99 9.45 10.45
C LYS A 100 17.12 8.60 11.03
N ASP A 101 17.76 7.76 10.20
CA ASP A 101 18.83 6.82 10.61
C ASP A 101 18.42 5.80 11.69
N ILE A 102 17.11 5.63 11.95
CA ILE A 102 16.61 4.77 13.04
C ILE A 102 15.61 3.72 12.58
N ALA A 103 14.87 3.92 11.49
CA ALA A 103 13.82 3.00 11.07
C ALA A 103 14.00 2.59 9.61
N LEU A 104 13.76 1.31 9.32
CA LEU A 104 13.72 0.80 7.96
C LEU A 104 12.43 1.27 7.30
N LEU A 105 12.52 1.98 6.16
CA LEU A 105 11.38 2.40 5.37
C LEU A 105 11.54 1.92 3.92
N CYS A 106 10.72 0.96 3.52
CA CYS A 106 10.74 0.35 2.19
C CYS A 106 9.63 0.89 1.27
N TYR A 107 8.87 1.90 1.69
CA TYR A 107 7.81 2.46 0.87
C TYR A 107 8.39 3.34 -0.25
N ASN A 108 8.41 2.83 -1.48
CA ASN A 108 8.83 3.57 -2.67
C ASN A 108 8.16 3.03 -3.94
N LYS A 109 8.40 3.71 -5.06
CA LYS A 109 7.78 3.39 -6.35
C LYS A 109 8.09 1.98 -6.82
N GLU A 110 9.33 1.53 -6.70
CA GLU A 110 9.73 0.21 -7.17
C GLU A 110 9.09 -0.88 -6.32
N VAL A 111 9.04 -0.73 -5.00
CA VAL A 111 8.36 -1.68 -4.09
C VAL A 111 6.87 -1.81 -4.42
N VAL A 112 6.15 -0.69 -4.58
CA VAL A 112 4.72 -0.71 -4.94
C VAL A 112 4.49 -1.36 -6.30
N LYS A 113 5.36 -1.06 -7.29
CA LYS A 113 5.26 -1.67 -8.63
C LYS A 113 5.55 -3.17 -8.60
N LYS A 114 6.61 -3.59 -7.90
CA LYS A 114 7.04 -4.98 -7.84
C LYS A 114 6.04 -5.84 -7.06
N ALA A 115 5.45 -5.30 -6.00
CA ALA A 115 4.31 -5.92 -5.31
C ALA A 115 3.11 -6.13 -6.24
N GLY A 116 2.86 -5.20 -7.19
CA GLY A 116 1.85 -5.31 -8.25
C GLY A 116 2.02 -6.52 -9.20
N SER A 117 3.10 -7.28 -9.10
CA SER A 117 3.23 -8.59 -9.77
C SER A 117 2.27 -9.64 -9.20
N CYS A 118 1.81 -9.44 -7.96
CA CYS A 118 0.87 -10.29 -7.25
C CYS A 118 -0.40 -9.49 -6.89
N PRO A 119 -1.55 -10.14 -6.64
CA PRO A 119 -2.60 -9.55 -5.83
C PRO A 119 -2.02 -9.10 -4.50
N ASN A 120 -2.26 -7.84 -4.14
CA ASN A 120 -1.67 -7.26 -2.94
C ASN A 120 -2.57 -6.18 -2.35
N ASP A 121 -3.17 -6.49 -1.19
CA ASP A 121 -3.76 -5.48 -0.33
C ASP A 121 -2.71 -4.88 0.58
N TYR A 122 -1.82 -5.74 1.08
CA TYR A 122 -0.74 -5.38 1.98
C TYR A 122 0.58 -5.95 1.48
N VAL A 123 1.62 -5.15 1.62
CA VAL A 123 2.98 -5.49 1.19
C VAL A 123 3.86 -5.62 2.43
N VAL A 124 4.55 -6.74 2.56
CA VAL A 124 5.49 -6.99 3.65
C VAL A 124 6.89 -7.11 3.06
N VAL A 125 7.77 -6.19 3.43
CA VAL A 125 9.19 -6.25 3.08
C VAL A 125 9.97 -6.71 4.30
N VAL A 126 10.70 -7.82 4.17
CA VAL A 126 11.51 -8.36 5.27
C VAL A 126 12.98 -8.23 4.92
N ARG A 127 13.74 -7.48 5.71
CA ARG A 127 15.20 -7.35 5.55
C ARG A 127 15.92 -7.57 6.86
N GLU A 128 17.14 -8.11 6.77
CA GLU A 128 17.99 -8.21 7.96
C GLU A 128 18.83 -6.96 8.11
N GLU A 129 18.61 -6.21 9.20
CA GLU A 129 19.38 -5.01 9.52
C GLU A 129 20.03 -5.11 10.90
N LYS A 130 20.69 -4.05 11.39
CA LYS A 130 21.17 -4.01 12.77
C LYS A 130 19.98 -4.01 13.73
N SER A 131 20.14 -4.57 14.94
CA SER A 131 19.04 -4.71 15.92
C SER A 131 18.48 -3.37 16.43
N ASN A 132 19.23 -2.28 16.27
CA ASN A 132 18.76 -0.94 16.64
C ASN A 132 17.96 -0.25 15.52
N ILE A 133 17.86 -0.85 14.33
CA ILE A 133 17.06 -0.32 13.22
C ILE A 133 15.62 -0.81 13.40
N ARG A 134 14.72 0.11 13.71
CA ARG A 134 13.30 -0.11 13.94
C ARG A 134 12.62 -0.68 12.69
N SER A 135 11.61 -1.51 12.89
CA SER A 135 10.64 -1.82 11.84
C SER A 135 9.68 -0.64 11.68
N SER A 136 8.92 -0.62 10.59
CA SER A 136 7.94 0.42 10.36
C SER A 136 6.71 -0.04 9.59
N SER A 137 5.64 0.74 9.69
CA SER A 137 4.44 0.62 8.88
C SER A 137 4.08 2.00 8.31
N TYR A 138 3.94 2.07 7.00
CA TYR A 138 3.52 3.28 6.30
C TYR A 138 2.65 2.93 5.11
N MET A 139 1.50 3.58 5.01
CA MET A 139 0.45 3.20 4.07
C MET A 139 0.11 1.71 4.25
N ASN A 140 0.12 0.92 3.17
CA ASN A 140 -0.11 -0.53 3.20
C ASN A 140 1.20 -1.35 3.17
N VAL A 141 2.36 -0.70 3.36
CA VAL A 141 3.68 -1.35 3.33
C VAL A 141 4.25 -1.44 4.74
N MET A 142 4.58 -2.67 5.14
CA MET A 142 5.27 -2.97 6.41
C MET A 142 6.73 -3.32 6.11
N SER A 143 7.65 -2.61 6.75
CA SER A 143 9.10 -2.76 6.60
C SER A 143 9.65 -3.45 7.85
N LEU A 144 9.84 -4.77 7.79
CA LEU A 144 10.20 -5.60 8.93
C LEU A 144 11.71 -5.86 8.97
N ASN A 145 12.31 -5.58 10.13
CA ASN A 145 13.68 -6.00 10.42
C ASN A 145 13.66 -7.43 10.98
N SER A 146 14.21 -8.38 10.24
CA SER A 146 14.19 -9.81 10.61
C SER A 146 14.99 -10.16 11.87
N LYS A 147 15.81 -9.23 12.39
CA LYS A 147 16.44 -9.37 13.71
C LYS A 147 15.47 -9.19 14.88
N HIS A 148 14.32 -8.57 14.66
CA HIS A 148 13.31 -8.41 15.70
C HIS A 148 12.44 -9.67 15.87
N LYS A 149 11.63 -9.68 16.92
CA LYS A 149 10.65 -10.74 17.17
C LYS A 149 9.62 -10.78 16.04
N LEU A 150 9.08 -11.99 15.78
CA LEU A 150 8.03 -12.18 14.78
C LEU A 150 6.78 -11.35 15.07
N ASN A 151 6.51 -11.08 16.34
CA ASN A 151 5.40 -10.26 16.81
C ASN A 151 5.42 -8.80 16.31
N VAL A 152 6.54 -8.33 15.76
CA VAL A 152 6.57 -7.06 15.04
C VAL A 152 5.62 -7.08 13.84
N PHE A 153 5.46 -8.22 13.17
CA PHE A 153 4.55 -8.28 12.01
C PHE A 153 3.08 -8.03 12.35
N PRO A 154 2.42 -8.77 13.27
CA PRO A 154 1.04 -8.46 13.65
C PRO A 154 0.89 -7.04 14.22
N HIS A 155 1.90 -6.51 14.93
CA HIS A 155 1.91 -5.13 15.39
C HIS A 155 1.83 -4.12 14.23
N GLU A 156 2.76 -4.20 13.27
CA GLU A 156 2.80 -3.31 12.11
C GLU A 156 1.60 -3.52 11.17
N PHE A 157 1.07 -4.75 11.12
CA PHE A 157 -0.16 -5.09 10.41
C PHE A 157 -1.38 -4.45 11.09
N GLY A 158 -1.43 -4.39 12.42
CA GLY A 158 -2.49 -3.68 13.16
C GLY A 158 -2.58 -2.20 12.79
N HIS A 159 -1.43 -1.54 12.58
CA HIS A 159 -1.38 -0.17 12.04
C HIS A 159 -1.94 -0.09 10.62
N ALA A 160 -1.45 -0.93 9.69
CA ALA A 160 -1.84 -0.86 8.28
C ALA A 160 -3.31 -1.29 8.04
N PHE A 161 -3.78 -2.29 8.78
CA PHE A 161 -5.07 -2.98 8.59
C PHE A 161 -6.22 -2.30 9.34
N ALA A 162 -5.98 -1.84 10.57
CA ALA A 162 -7.02 -1.28 11.43
C ALA A 162 -6.76 0.16 11.90
N SER A 163 -5.66 0.78 11.45
CA SER A 163 -5.22 2.11 11.91
C SER A 163 -5.11 2.19 13.44
N PHE A 164 -4.65 1.12 14.10
CA PHE A 164 -4.42 1.14 15.54
C PHE A 164 -3.37 2.19 15.91
N ALA A 165 -3.57 2.82 17.06
CA ALA A 165 -2.55 3.63 17.73
C ALA A 165 -1.62 2.72 18.54
N GLU A 166 -0.47 3.27 18.89
CA GLU A 166 0.44 2.65 19.85
C GLU A 166 -0.16 2.69 21.26
N GLU A 167 -0.09 1.59 22.00
CA GLU A 167 -0.64 1.52 23.36
C GLU A 167 0.39 1.81 24.46
N TYR A 168 1.68 1.86 24.11
CA TYR A 168 2.71 2.39 25.00
C TYR A 168 2.72 3.94 25.00
N VAL A 169 3.41 4.54 25.98
CA VAL A 169 3.49 6.00 26.14
C VAL A 169 4.97 6.41 26.19
N PRO A 170 5.40 7.46 25.48
CA PRO A 170 4.59 8.33 24.61
C PRO A 170 4.42 7.79 23.18
N GLY A 171 3.36 8.23 22.50
CA GLY A 171 3.03 7.95 21.11
C GLY A 171 2.05 8.97 20.53
N ASN A 172 1.72 8.86 19.24
CA ASN A 172 0.65 9.66 18.64
C ASN A 172 -0.55 8.77 18.32
N ILE A 173 -1.75 9.36 18.44
CA ILE A 173 -3.01 8.68 18.13
C ILE A 173 -3.43 9.14 16.73
N PRO A 174 -3.40 8.24 15.72
CA PRO A 174 -3.98 8.52 14.42
C PRO A 174 -5.45 8.94 14.56
N LYS A 175 -5.94 9.83 13.69
CA LYS A 175 -7.30 10.39 13.80
C LYS A 175 -8.40 9.33 13.92
N ASN A 176 -8.20 8.17 13.28
CA ASN A 176 -9.19 7.10 13.18
C ASN A 176 -8.90 5.91 14.12
N ALA A 177 -7.86 6.01 14.96
CA ALA A 177 -7.53 4.94 15.88
C ALA A 177 -8.61 4.81 16.96
N LYS A 178 -9.19 3.61 17.07
CA LYS A 178 -10.25 3.31 18.05
C LYS A 178 -9.71 2.71 19.36
N ASN A 179 -8.50 2.16 19.37
CA ASN A 179 -7.95 1.41 20.51
C ASN A 179 -7.42 2.28 21.67
N CYS A 180 -7.25 3.59 21.45
CA CYS A 180 -6.88 4.56 22.50
C CYS A 180 -7.99 5.57 22.77
N VAL A 181 -8.83 5.29 23.77
CA VAL A 181 -10.04 6.07 24.06
C VAL A 181 -9.85 7.10 25.19
N ALA A 182 -10.81 8.01 25.34
CA ALA A 182 -10.82 8.97 26.45
C ALA A 182 -11.41 8.36 27.72
N GLU A 183 -12.50 7.60 27.57
CA GLU A 183 -13.25 7.00 28.67
C GLU A 183 -13.43 5.51 28.42
N CYS A 184 -13.38 4.70 29.48
CA CYS A 184 -13.48 3.25 29.32
C CYS A 184 -14.80 2.79 28.68
N ALA A 185 -15.88 3.55 28.86
CA ALA A 185 -17.18 3.26 28.24
C ALA A 185 -17.15 3.30 26.70
N ASP A 186 -16.15 3.94 26.09
CA ASP A 186 -15.98 4.01 24.64
C ASP A 186 -15.62 2.63 24.03
N PHE A 187 -15.17 1.68 24.84
CA PHE A 187 -14.93 0.28 24.43
C PHE A 187 -16.20 -0.56 24.34
N GLN A 188 -17.35 -0.02 24.77
CA GLN A 188 -18.67 -0.63 24.63
C GLN A 188 -18.83 -1.99 25.34
N GLY A 189 -18.05 -2.26 26.39
CA GLY A 189 -18.13 -3.49 27.18
C GLY A 189 -17.33 -4.66 26.62
N GLU A 190 -16.47 -4.41 25.64
CA GLU A 190 -15.56 -5.39 25.02
C GLU A 190 -14.13 -5.22 25.54
N GLU A 191 -13.94 -4.46 26.62
CA GLU A 191 -12.64 -4.30 27.28
C GLU A 191 -12.37 -5.38 28.33
N GLU A 192 -11.12 -5.85 28.41
CA GLU A 192 -10.66 -6.68 29.54
C GLU A 192 -10.39 -5.84 30.80
N GLY A 193 -10.11 -4.56 30.59
CA GLY A 193 -9.96 -3.58 31.66
C GLY A 193 -9.71 -2.16 31.14
N CYS A 194 -9.72 -1.21 32.07
CA CYS A 194 -9.49 0.19 31.77
C CYS A 194 -8.07 0.57 32.22
N PHE A 195 -7.09 0.50 31.33
CA PHE A 195 -5.70 0.75 31.70
C PHE A 195 -5.24 2.13 31.22
N GLU A 196 -4.80 2.98 32.17
CA GLU A 196 -4.27 4.30 31.85
C GLU A 196 -2.97 4.21 31.04
N GLY A 197 -2.80 5.16 30.11
CA GLY A 197 -1.66 5.26 29.20
C GLY A 197 -1.90 4.50 27.90
N CYS A 198 -2.25 5.22 26.83
CA CYS A 198 -2.41 4.67 25.48
C CYS A 198 -2.02 5.72 24.47
N SER A 199 -0.78 5.68 23.95
CA SER A 199 -0.08 6.76 23.25
C SER A 199 0.12 8.04 24.09
N LYS A 200 -0.88 8.46 24.86
CA LYS A 200 -0.90 9.61 25.77
C LYS A 200 -1.26 9.14 27.17
N THR A 201 -0.76 9.85 28.18
CA THR A 201 -1.03 9.54 29.60
C THR A 201 -2.49 9.70 29.98
N ASN A 202 -3.25 10.55 29.27
CA ASN A 202 -4.67 10.83 29.53
C ASN A 202 -5.62 10.01 28.64
N ARG A 203 -5.16 8.87 28.13
CA ARG A 203 -5.90 7.96 27.26
C ARG A 203 -5.86 6.56 27.84
N ILE A 204 -6.84 5.75 27.50
CA ILE A 204 -7.08 4.43 28.07
C ILE A 204 -6.96 3.39 26.96
N ARG A 205 -6.33 2.25 27.26
CA ARG A 205 -6.33 1.03 26.44
C ARG A 205 -7.21 -0.05 27.10
N SER A 206 -7.75 -0.95 26.28
CA SER A 206 -8.69 -2.01 26.68
C SER A 206 -8.02 -3.25 27.29
N VAL A 207 -6.74 -3.45 27.00
CA VAL A 207 -5.95 -4.61 27.45
C VAL A 207 -4.69 -4.14 28.17
N ASN A 208 -4.27 -4.85 29.22
CA ASN A 208 -3.09 -4.42 29.96
C ASN A 208 -1.86 -4.52 29.06
N ASN A 209 -1.65 -5.64 28.38
CA ASN A 209 -0.46 -5.92 27.59
C ASN A 209 -0.82 -6.55 26.24
N GLY A 210 -1.33 -5.74 25.32
CA GLY A 210 -1.66 -6.19 23.96
C GLY A 210 -0.47 -6.12 22.99
N VAL A 211 -0.64 -6.70 21.80
CA VAL A 211 0.30 -6.61 20.65
C VAL A 211 0.66 -5.15 20.34
N MET A 212 -0.32 -4.23 20.41
CA MET A 212 -0.09 -2.80 20.16
C MET A 212 0.65 -2.07 21.30
N ARG A 213 0.90 -2.74 22.43
CA ARG A 213 1.68 -2.20 23.56
C ARG A 213 3.07 -2.83 23.64
N SER A 214 3.15 -4.15 23.44
CA SER A 214 4.38 -4.90 23.65
C SER A 214 4.57 -6.01 22.63
N LEU A 215 5.80 -6.09 22.11
CA LEU A 215 6.25 -7.16 21.23
C LEU A 215 6.45 -8.51 21.95
N SER A 216 6.15 -8.58 23.25
CA SER A 216 6.14 -9.80 24.05
C SER A 216 4.79 -10.51 24.13
N SER A 217 3.71 -9.90 23.63
CA SER A 217 2.35 -10.44 23.71
C SER A 217 1.78 -10.75 22.34
N ASP A 218 1.26 -11.96 22.15
CA ASP A 218 0.57 -12.36 20.91
C ASP A 218 -0.95 -12.12 20.98
N ASP A 219 -1.41 -11.43 22.02
CA ASP A 219 -2.81 -11.15 22.31
C ASP A 219 -3.11 -9.68 21.97
N PHE A 220 -4.07 -9.41 21.09
CA PHE A 220 -4.50 -8.04 20.79
C PHE A 220 -5.44 -7.48 21.86
N GLY A 221 -6.11 -8.36 22.61
CA GLY A 221 -7.19 -8.10 23.53
C GLY A 221 -8.55 -7.97 22.84
N ASP A 222 -9.61 -8.35 23.57
CA ASP A 222 -10.98 -8.53 23.07
C ASP A 222 -11.47 -7.38 22.16
N PHE A 223 -11.31 -6.12 22.60
CA PHE A 223 -11.76 -4.95 21.83
C PHE A 223 -11.01 -4.76 20.50
N ASN A 224 -9.69 -4.97 20.50
CA ASN A 224 -8.88 -4.84 19.29
C ASN A 224 -9.17 -5.99 18.33
N GLU A 225 -9.30 -7.22 18.84
CA GLU A 225 -9.68 -8.38 18.02
C GLU A 225 -11.05 -8.19 17.38
N LYS A 226 -12.03 -7.62 18.09
CA LYS A 226 -13.32 -7.24 17.51
C LYS A 226 -13.17 -6.26 16.35
N ILE A 227 -12.34 -5.22 16.49
CA ILE A 227 -12.11 -4.26 15.39
C ILE A 227 -11.41 -4.94 14.21
N LEU A 228 -10.43 -5.82 14.46
CA LEU A 228 -9.79 -6.60 13.42
C LEU A 228 -10.80 -7.50 12.70
N GLN A 229 -11.70 -8.15 13.42
CA GLN A 229 -12.78 -8.95 12.83
C GLN A 229 -13.73 -8.10 11.98
N GLU A 230 -14.15 -6.93 12.47
CA GLU A 230 -14.97 -5.98 11.70
C GLU A 230 -14.28 -5.60 10.39
N ARG A 231 -12.96 -5.36 10.43
CA ARG A 231 -12.16 -5.04 9.24
C ARG A 231 -12.04 -6.21 8.27
N ILE A 232 -11.88 -7.44 8.77
CA ILE A 232 -11.90 -8.64 7.93
C ILE A 232 -13.26 -8.73 7.21
N ASP A 233 -14.36 -8.58 7.95
CA ASP A 233 -15.71 -8.67 7.39
C ASP A 233 -16.03 -7.54 6.39
N GLU A 234 -15.55 -6.32 6.65
CA GLU A 234 -15.63 -5.18 5.73
C GLU A 234 -14.86 -5.45 4.43
N SER A 235 -13.62 -5.95 4.54
CA SER A 235 -12.75 -6.23 3.38
C SER A 235 -13.31 -7.33 2.46
N LEU A 236 -14.09 -8.23 3.04
CA LEU A 236 -14.77 -9.32 2.33
C LEU A 236 -16.19 -8.95 1.87
N GLY A 237 -16.63 -7.71 2.09
CA GLY A 237 -17.97 -7.25 1.72
C GLY A 237 -19.12 -7.93 2.48
N LYS A 238 -18.84 -8.58 3.62
CA LYS A 238 -19.88 -9.25 4.44
C LYS A 238 -20.81 -8.23 5.11
N GLN A 239 -20.33 -7.02 5.36
CA GLN A 239 -21.15 -5.90 5.85
C GLN A 239 -21.77 -5.16 4.65
N GLY A 240 -22.98 -5.57 4.26
CA GLY A 240 -23.66 -5.20 3.01
C GLY A 240 -24.00 -3.71 2.80
N GLY A 241 -23.01 -2.82 2.79
CA GLY A 241 -23.21 -1.37 2.71
C GLY A 241 -22.11 -0.56 2.01
N SER A 242 -20.99 -1.13 1.61
CA SER A 242 -19.98 -0.39 0.84
C SER A 242 -19.46 -1.25 -0.30
N ILE A 243 -19.83 -0.87 -1.52
CA ILE A 243 -19.26 -1.39 -2.75
C ILE A 243 -17.84 -0.79 -2.84
N THR A 244 -16.88 -1.37 -2.11
CA THR A 244 -15.49 -1.30 -2.56
C THR A 244 -15.46 -2.09 -3.86
N GLY A 245 -14.94 -1.51 -4.94
CA GLY A 245 -15.13 -1.95 -6.34
C GLY A 245 -14.58 -3.34 -6.73
N ARG A 246 -14.54 -4.31 -5.81
CA ARG A 246 -14.28 -5.73 -6.10
C ARG A 246 -15.57 -6.38 -6.63
N VAL A 247 -16.06 -5.91 -7.78
CA VAL A 247 -17.07 -6.66 -8.54
C VAL A 247 -16.38 -7.95 -8.97
N GLY A 248 -17.01 -9.10 -8.68
CA GLY A 248 -16.48 -10.45 -8.89
C GLY A 248 -16.19 -10.82 -10.34
N GLU A 249 -15.24 -10.11 -10.96
CA GLU A 249 -14.59 -10.55 -12.16
C GLU A 249 -13.67 -11.71 -11.77
N VAL A 250 -14.03 -12.87 -12.31
CA VAL A 250 -13.18 -14.07 -12.44
C VAL A 250 -11.75 -13.60 -12.65
N PHE A 251 -10.79 -14.19 -11.93
CA PHE A 251 -9.35 -13.90 -11.96
C PHE A 251 -8.80 -13.97 -13.39
N THR A 252 -9.07 -12.94 -14.17
CA THR A 252 -8.26 -12.50 -15.28
C THR A 252 -6.98 -12.05 -14.59
N GLU A 253 -5.83 -12.58 -15.00
CA GLU A 253 -4.55 -12.30 -14.35
C GLU A 253 -4.43 -10.79 -14.16
N CYS A 254 -4.50 -10.30 -12.91
CA CYS A 254 -4.53 -8.86 -12.65
C CYS A 254 -3.24 -8.17 -13.08
N VAL A 255 -2.22 -8.95 -13.45
CA VAL A 255 -0.95 -8.52 -14.03
C VAL A 255 -1.09 -7.65 -15.28
N ASP A 256 -2.19 -7.78 -16.03
CA ASP A 256 -2.48 -6.96 -17.22
C ASP A 256 -3.42 -5.78 -16.94
N GLN A 257 -3.86 -5.57 -15.69
CA GLN A 257 -4.71 -4.43 -15.33
C GLN A 257 -3.92 -3.12 -15.43
N GLU A 258 -4.56 -2.09 -15.97
CA GLU A 258 -4.01 -0.74 -16.02
C GLU A 258 -4.58 0.11 -14.89
N TYR A 259 -3.73 0.91 -14.26
CA TYR A 259 -4.14 1.85 -13.22
C TYR A 259 -3.29 3.12 -13.25
N TYR A 260 -3.83 4.22 -12.70
CA TYR A 260 -3.06 5.43 -12.48
C TYR A 260 -2.24 5.29 -11.21
N LEU A 261 -0.93 5.51 -11.29
CA LEU A 261 -0.08 5.68 -10.12
C LEU A 261 0.25 7.17 -9.96
N LEU A 262 -0.42 7.80 -9.02
CA LEU A 262 -0.19 9.20 -8.66
C LEU A 262 0.96 9.29 -7.66
N THR A 263 1.97 10.08 -7.96
CA THR A 263 2.97 10.54 -6.99
C THR A 263 2.50 11.86 -6.44
N LEU A 264 2.19 11.87 -5.15
CA LEU A 264 1.71 13.02 -4.40
C LEU A 264 2.76 13.40 -3.35
N GLU A 265 2.82 14.65 -2.92
CA GLU A 265 3.68 15.06 -1.81
C GLU A 265 2.81 15.68 -0.72
N LYS A 266 2.96 15.20 0.52
CA LYS A 266 2.37 15.82 1.70
C LYS A 266 3.31 16.90 2.23
N THR A 267 2.81 18.13 2.25
CA THR A 267 3.52 19.31 2.77
C THR A 267 2.82 19.85 4.01
N SER A 268 3.40 20.86 4.66
CA SER A 268 2.73 21.59 5.74
C SER A 268 1.49 22.36 5.29
N GLU A 269 1.33 22.62 3.99
CA GLU A 269 0.22 23.39 3.42
C GLU A 269 -0.91 22.51 2.86
N GLY A 270 -0.68 21.21 2.72
CA GLY A 270 -1.63 20.27 2.12
C GLY A 270 -0.95 19.22 1.26
N ILE A 271 -1.72 18.59 0.37
CA ILE A 271 -1.25 17.58 -0.58
C ILE A 271 -1.12 18.22 -1.96
N VAL A 272 -0.02 17.94 -2.65
CA VAL A 272 0.21 18.40 -4.03
C VAL A 272 0.48 17.22 -4.96
N GLU A 273 -0.04 17.29 -6.19
CA GLU A 273 0.31 16.34 -7.25
C GLU A 273 1.71 16.65 -7.79
N LYS A 274 2.56 15.62 -7.89
CA LYS A 274 3.90 15.72 -8.49
C LYS A 274 3.96 15.08 -9.86
N LYS A 275 3.37 13.90 -9.99
CA LYS A 275 3.46 13.08 -11.19
C LYS A 275 2.28 12.13 -11.27
N LYS A 276 1.90 11.76 -12.48
CA LYS A 276 0.94 10.70 -12.75
C LYS A 276 1.49 9.79 -13.84
N ASN A 277 1.47 8.49 -13.60
CA ASN A 277 1.86 7.49 -14.58
C ASN A 277 0.72 6.51 -14.80
N LEU A 278 0.60 5.97 -16.01
CA LEU A 278 -0.16 4.76 -16.27
C LEU A 278 0.78 3.57 -15.99
N GLU A 279 0.37 2.68 -15.09
CA GLU A 279 1.13 1.48 -14.74
C GLU A 279 0.28 0.23 -15.06
N VAL A 280 0.95 -0.90 -15.23
CA VAL A 280 0.34 -2.20 -15.51
C VAL A 280 0.71 -3.16 -14.37
N GLY A 281 -0.28 -3.89 -13.87
CA GLY A 281 -0.12 -4.82 -12.75
C GLY A 281 -1.38 -4.90 -11.89
N CYS A 282 -1.35 -5.79 -10.91
CA CYS A 282 -2.43 -5.90 -9.94
C CYS A 282 -2.54 -4.61 -9.13
N LEU A 283 -3.70 -3.96 -9.18
CA LEU A 283 -3.98 -2.73 -8.45
C LEU A 283 -3.79 -2.96 -6.93
N PRO A 284 -2.81 -2.30 -6.29
CA PRO A 284 -2.64 -2.41 -4.85
C PRO A 284 -3.86 -1.83 -4.12
N ALA A 285 -4.37 -2.51 -3.09
CA ALA A 285 -5.31 -1.85 -2.20
C ALA A 285 -4.61 -0.79 -1.36
N LEU A 286 -5.41 0.13 -0.83
CA LEU A 286 -4.93 1.15 0.08
C LEU A 286 -5.11 0.70 1.53
N SER A 287 -4.28 1.25 2.41
CA SER A 287 -4.42 1.06 3.85
C SER A 287 -5.65 1.77 4.40
N THR A 288 -5.98 1.49 5.65
CA THR A 288 -6.99 2.29 6.35
C THR A 288 -6.38 3.61 6.80
N GLY A 289 -7.16 4.69 6.73
CA GLY A 289 -6.66 5.98 7.15
C GLY A 289 -7.66 7.11 7.15
N SER A 290 -7.17 8.30 7.49
CA SER A 290 -7.96 9.52 7.66
C SER A 290 -8.26 10.27 6.36
N TYR A 291 -7.58 9.90 5.28
CA TYR A 291 -7.84 10.43 3.96
C TYR A 291 -8.71 9.47 3.17
N SER A 292 -9.49 10.03 2.26
CA SER A 292 -10.25 9.26 1.28
C SER A 292 -10.08 9.87 -0.10
N TYR A 293 -10.33 9.07 -1.14
CA TYR A 293 -10.50 9.58 -2.49
C TYR A 293 -11.82 9.09 -3.09
N SER A 294 -12.33 9.86 -4.05
CA SER A 294 -13.54 9.52 -4.82
C SER A 294 -13.46 10.07 -6.25
N PHE A 295 -14.27 9.52 -7.14
CA PHE A 295 -14.36 9.98 -8.52
C PHE A 295 -15.53 10.95 -8.72
N LEU A 296 -15.30 12.03 -9.46
CA LEU A 296 -16.39 12.90 -9.91
C LEU A 296 -17.09 12.26 -11.11
N GLY A 297 -18.36 11.89 -10.96
CA GLY A 297 -19.19 11.34 -12.04
C GLY A 297 -19.14 9.83 -12.19
N ALA A 298 -18.39 9.12 -11.33
CA ALA A 298 -18.35 7.66 -11.28
C ALA A 298 -18.39 7.16 -9.82
N GLU A 299 -18.77 5.90 -9.62
CA GLU A 299 -18.68 5.24 -8.32
C GLU A 299 -17.25 4.71 -8.08
N GLY A 300 -16.85 4.63 -6.83
CA GLY A 300 -15.54 4.13 -6.43
C GLY A 300 -14.76 5.12 -5.56
N GLY A 301 -13.75 4.60 -4.88
CA GLY A 301 -12.96 5.33 -3.91
C GLY A 301 -12.21 4.39 -2.97
N GLY A 302 -11.48 4.98 -2.04
CA GLY A 302 -10.76 4.24 -1.01
C GLY A 302 -10.27 5.17 0.07
N ASN A 303 -9.90 4.59 1.21
CA ASN A 303 -9.26 5.32 2.31
C ASN A 303 -7.76 5.09 2.29
N PHE A 304 -6.97 5.98 2.89
CA PHE A 304 -5.51 5.82 3.05
C PHE A 304 -4.96 6.73 4.14
N ASP A 305 -3.75 6.45 4.62
CA ASP A 305 -3.08 7.25 5.65
C ASP A 305 -1.67 7.72 5.24
N PRO A 306 -1.56 8.91 4.60
CA PRO A 306 -0.27 9.50 4.28
C PRO A 306 0.31 10.29 5.47
N GLU A 307 -0.35 10.32 6.64
CA GLU A 307 0.09 11.10 7.80
C GLU A 307 1.06 10.34 8.67
N ASN A 308 0.79 9.07 8.92
CA ASN A 308 1.42 8.36 10.02
C ASN A 308 2.40 7.31 9.53
N LEU A 309 3.69 7.52 9.84
CA LEU A 309 4.72 6.50 9.78
C LEU A 309 4.92 5.95 11.20
N PHE A 310 4.56 4.69 11.40
CA PHE A 310 4.76 3.99 12.68
C PHE A 310 6.13 3.34 12.68
N THR A 311 6.79 3.32 13.84
CA THR A 311 8.07 2.64 14.00
C THR A 311 8.12 1.93 15.33
N VAL A 312 8.57 0.68 15.34
CA VAL A 312 8.66 -0.12 16.57
C VAL A 312 10.01 -0.84 16.70
N VAL A 313 10.47 -0.96 17.94
CA VAL A 313 11.63 -1.74 18.34
C VAL A 313 11.42 -2.33 19.73
N GLU A 314 12.06 -3.46 19.99
CA GLU A 314 12.25 -3.95 21.35
C GLU A 314 13.71 -3.74 21.72
N ASP A 315 13.96 -3.10 22.86
CA ASP A 315 15.33 -2.94 23.34
C ASP A 315 15.86 -4.22 24.02
N ASP A 316 17.14 -4.22 24.39
CA ASP A 316 17.78 -5.37 25.04
C ASP A 316 17.16 -5.72 26.41
N SER A 317 16.35 -4.83 27.00
CA SER A 317 15.63 -5.06 28.25
C SER A 317 14.27 -5.71 28.05
N GLY A 318 13.83 -5.86 26.80
CA GLY A 318 12.50 -6.35 26.45
C GLY A 318 11.43 -5.25 26.50
N GLU A 319 11.82 -3.99 26.68
CA GLU A 319 10.90 -2.86 26.64
C GLU A 319 10.61 -2.51 25.17
N THR A 320 9.33 -2.51 24.83
CA THR A 320 8.86 -2.07 23.52
C THR A 320 8.84 -0.56 23.49
N GLY A 321 9.52 0.00 22.50
CA GLY A 321 9.53 1.44 22.25
C GLY A 321 9.31 1.69 20.77
N GLY A 322 8.91 2.91 20.48
CA GLY A 322 8.67 3.32 19.11
C GLY A 322 8.08 4.71 19.06
N GLU A 323 7.90 5.19 17.85
CA GLU A 323 7.47 6.56 17.58
C GLU A 323 6.60 6.57 16.34
N THR A 324 5.48 7.29 16.43
CA THR A 324 4.67 7.67 15.27
C THR A 324 5.14 9.03 14.76
N TYR A 325 5.59 9.09 13.52
CA TYR A 325 6.00 10.33 12.87
C TYR A 325 4.90 10.86 11.95
N SER A 326 4.71 12.19 11.99
CA SER A 326 4.01 12.88 10.91
C SER A 326 4.91 12.89 9.67
N TYR A 327 4.61 12.05 8.70
CA TYR A 327 5.39 11.96 7.47
C TYR A 327 5.10 13.16 6.58
N LEU A 328 6.16 13.88 6.17
CA LEU A 328 6.10 14.95 5.18
C LEU A 328 7.04 14.54 4.06
N GLY A 329 6.48 14.26 2.89
CA GLY A 329 7.23 13.69 1.78
C GLY A 329 6.34 13.11 0.72
N GLU A 330 6.96 12.42 -0.23
CA GLU A 330 6.25 11.78 -1.34
C GLU A 330 5.53 10.52 -0.88
N PHE A 331 4.33 10.30 -1.43
CA PHE A 331 3.61 9.05 -1.30
C PHE A 331 2.92 8.70 -2.63
N LEU A 332 2.52 7.44 -2.74
CA LEU A 332 1.98 6.88 -3.96
C LEU A 332 0.52 6.49 -3.76
N LEU A 333 -0.33 6.95 -4.67
CA LEU A 333 -1.75 6.63 -4.66
C LEU A 333 -2.08 5.86 -5.94
N PRO A 334 -2.15 4.51 -5.90
CA PRO A 334 -2.71 3.72 -6.98
C PRO A 334 -4.22 3.96 -7.06
N VAL A 335 -4.71 4.21 -8.28
CA VAL A 335 -6.09 4.58 -8.57
C VAL A 335 -6.57 3.76 -9.77
N PRO A 336 -7.68 3.02 -9.65
CA PRO A 336 -8.23 2.26 -10.78
C PRO A 336 -8.64 3.18 -11.93
N ILE A 337 -8.54 2.69 -13.17
CA ILE A 337 -9.17 3.34 -14.31
C ILE A 337 -10.66 3.05 -14.26
N VAL A 338 -11.47 4.10 -14.13
CA VAL A 338 -12.92 4.00 -14.07
C VAL A 338 -13.52 4.72 -15.26
N ASP A 339 -14.38 4.03 -16.01
CA ASP A 339 -15.05 4.60 -17.19
C ASP A 339 -15.84 5.86 -16.82
N GLY A 340 -15.55 6.96 -17.51
CA GLY A 340 -16.20 8.25 -17.30
C GLY A 340 -15.68 9.06 -16.11
N ALA A 341 -14.70 8.55 -15.35
CA ALA A 341 -14.06 9.32 -14.29
C ALA A 341 -13.04 10.32 -14.88
N GLU A 342 -13.38 11.62 -14.85
CA GLU A 342 -12.49 12.68 -15.34
C GLU A 342 -11.64 13.30 -14.23
N VAL A 343 -12.17 13.34 -13.00
CA VAL A 343 -11.55 14.00 -11.85
C VAL A 343 -11.57 13.08 -10.65
N LEU A 344 -10.41 12.95 -10.00
CA LEU A 344 -10.26 12.32 -8.69
C LEU A 344 -10.20 13.41 -7.60
N ARG A 345 -10.99 13.25 -6.55
CA ARG A 345 -11.00 14.13 -5.38
C ARG A 345 -10.36 13.43 -4.20
N ILE A 346 -9.51 14.13 -3.48
CA ILE A 346 -8.94 13.68 -2.20
C ILE A 346 -9.52 14.53 -1.09
N ASP A 347 -10.00 13.90 -0.02
CA ASP A 347 -10.62 14.50 1.15
C ASP A 347 -9.90 14.03 2.43
N ASP A 348 -9.68 14.93 3.39
CA ASP A 348 -8.99 14.66 4.65
C ASP A 348 -9.92 14.49 5.87
N GLY A 349 -11.23 14.36 5.60
CA GLY A 349 -12.33 14.32 6.57
C GLY A 349 -12.84 15.71 6.98
N ALA A 350 -12.06 16.78 6.75
CA ALA A 350 -12.50 18.16 6.94
C ALA A 350 -12.96 18.80 5.62
N GLY A 351 -12.49 18.30 4.48
CA GLY A 351 -12.98 18.61 3.15
C GLY A 351 -12.01 18.23 2.04
N ILE A 352 -12.34 18.62 0.82
CA ILE A 352 -11.52 18.36 -0.37
C ILE A 352 -10.20 19.14 -0.28
N VAL A 353 -9.08 18.41 -0.33
CA VAL A 353 -7.72 18.97 -0.26
C VAL A 353 -7.01 18.97 -1.61
N LEU A 354 -7.43 18.11 -2.56
CA LEU A 354 -6.86 18.05 -3.90
C LEU A 354 -7.89 17.53 -4.90
N GLU A 355 -7.90 18.11 -6.10
CA GLU A 355 -8.57 17.56 -7.29
C GLU A 355 -7.52 17.26 -8.36
N VAL A 356 -7.50 16.03 -8.86
CA VAL A 356 -6.57 15.55 -9.90
C VAL A 356 -7.38 15.27 -11.17
N ASN A 357 -7.05 15.95 -12.27
CA ASN A 357 -7.64 15.64 -13.57
C ASN A 357 -7.01 14.36 -14.11
N LEU A 358 -7.77 13.27 -14.21
CA LEU A 358 -7.25 11.96 -14.63
C LEU A 358 -6.92 11.91 -16.13
N LEU A 359 -7.58 12.72 -16.96
CA LEU A 359 -7.37 12.76 -18.42
C LEU A 359 -6.03 13.40 -18.83
N ASP A 360 -5.42 14.23 -17.97
CA ASP A 360 -4.15 14.90 -18.26
C ASP A 360 -2.95 14.01 -17.89
N VAL A 361 -2.83 12.83 -18.49
CA VAL A 361 -1.70 11.92 -18.23
C VAL A 361 -0.49 12.46 -18.96
N ASP A 362 0.32 13.28 -18.25
CA ASP A 362 1.58 13.88 -18.70
C ASP A 362 1.65 13.95 -20.23
N ALA A 363 0.96 14.96 -20.81
CA ALA A 363 1.03 15.23 -22.23
C ALA A 363 2.50 15.41 -22.60
N ARG A 364 3.17 14.33 -23.02
CA ARG A 364 4.54 14.39 -23.51
C ARG A 364 4.53 15.45 -24.57
N ALA A 365 5.25 16.54 -24.34
CA ALA A 365 5.36 17.61 -25.32
C ALA A 365 5.64 16.97 -26.67
N CYS A 366 4.69 17.05 -27.60
CA CYS A 366 4.89 16.50 -28.94
C CYS A 366 6.20 17.12 -29.43
N ARG A 367 7.21 16.29 -29.68
CA ARG A 367 8.46 16.76 -30.29
C ARG A 367 8.07 17.21 -31.70
N ILE A 368 7.86 18.51 -31.88
CA ILE A 368 7.54 19.15 -33.17
C ILE A 368 8.72 19.01 -34.10
#